data_AF-A0A959Y9L4-F1
#
_entry.id   AF-A0A959Y9L4-F1
#
_cell.length_a   1.000
_cell.length_b   1.000
_cell.length_c   1.000
_cell.angle_alpha   90.00
_cell.angle_beta   90.00
_cell.angle_gamma   90.00
#
_symmetry.space_group_name_H-M   'P 1'
#
loop_
_entity.id
_entity.type
_entity.pdbx_description
1 polymer ?
#
loop_
_entity_poly.entity_id
_entity_poly.type
_entity_poly.pdbx_seq_one_letter_code
_entity_poly.pdbx_strand_id
1 'polypeptide(L)'
;FEGTGGSGDSEQHFLIARWAPVHPELYLDHWGKPLFTLLASPFAQLGFAGMKAFNALCMLGTLLMTMRLARRWELPHPVLAGLFLLACPGVWELTFSGLTEPLFALGLVTVVVLAEEDRWRPAALVAGLLPFVRSEGLLVLGVLVCFL
;
A
#
# COMPACT_ATOMS: atom_id res chain seq x y z
N PHE A 1 22.73 10.10 -0.48
CA PHE A 1 21.52 9.36 -0.10
C PHE A 1 21.00 8.71 -1.37
N GLU A 2 21.07 7.38 -1.52
CA GLU A 2 20.59 6.69 -2.76
C GLU A 2 19.06 6.56 -2.83
N GLY A 3 18.36 7.19 -1.87
CA GLY A 3 16.91 7.22 -1.82
C GLY A 3 16.31 5.84 -1.65
N THR A 4 16.96 4.99 -0.85
CA THR A 4 16.47 3.68 -0.38
C THR A 4 16.10 3.83 1.09
N GLY A 5 14.84 4.16 1.39
CA GLY A 5 14.33 4.11 2.76
C GLY A 5 14.39 2.68 3.31
N GLY A 6 14.75 2.49 4.58
CA GLY A 6 14.77 1.17 5.23
C GLY A 6 15.65 0.11 4.53
N SER A 7 16.90 0.49 4.17
CA SER A 7 17.78 -0.21 3.21
C SER A 7 17.66 -1.75 3.19
N GLY A 8 17.83 -2.43 4.32
CA GLY A 8 17.80 -3.90 4.36
C GLY A 8 16.44 -4.52 4.03
N ASP A 9 15.36 -4.02 4.64
CA ASP A 9 14.02 -4.58 4.46
C ASP A 9 13.46 -4.25 3.05
N SER A 10 13.72 -3.03 2.60
CA SER A 10 13.39 -2.57 1.25
C SER A 10 14.08 -3.41 0.16
N GLU A 11 15.37 -3.71 0.32
CA GLU A 11 16.13 -4.57 -0.59
C GLU A 11 15.61 -6.02 -0.57
N GLN A 12 15.30 -6.54 0.61
CA GLN A 12 14.77 -7.89 0.77
C GLN A 12 13.43 -8.07 0.06
N HIS A 13 12.47 -7.15 0.27
CA HIS A 13 11.20 -7.15 -0.44
C HIS A 13 11.37 -7.09 -1.96
N PHE A 14 12.29 -6.26 -2.43
CA PHE A 14 12.61 -6.20 -3.85
C PHE A 14 13.19 -7.51 -4.38
N LEU A 15 14.16 -8.12 -3.69
CA LEU A 15 14.78 -9.37 -4.12
C LEU A 15 13.74 -10.51 -4.15
N ILE A 16 12.88 -10.61 -3.13
CA ILE A 16 11.79 -11.59 -3.10
C ILE A 16 10.87 -11.39 -4.32
N ALA A 17 10.38 -10.17 -4.56
CA ALA A 17 9.49 -9.87 -5.68
C ALA A 17 10.15 -10.08 -7.05
N ARG A 18 11.44 -9.76 -7.18
CA ARG A 18 12.22 -9.96 -8.40
C ARG A 18 12.37 -11.44 -8.75
N TRP A 19 12.66 -12.28 -7.76
CA TRP A 19 12.95 -13.70 -7.98
C TRP A 19 11.72 -14.60 -7.91
N ALA A 20 10.57 -14.11 -7.44
CA ALA A 20 9.34 -14.90 -7.34
C ALA A 20 8.87 -15.58 -8.65
N PRO A 21 9.04 -15.00 -9.85
CA PRO A 21 8.70 -15.72 -11.09
C PRO A 21 9.58 -16.95 -11.35
N VAL A 22 10.83 -16.95 -10.85
CA VAL A 22 11.79 -18.05 -10.98
C VAL A 22 11.67 -19.04 -9.82
N HIS A 23 11.31 -18.54 -8.64
CA HIS A 23 11.13 -19.26 -7.39
C HIS A 23 9.70 -19.03 -6.85
N PRO A 24 8.69 -19.74 -7.38
CA PRO A 24 7.28 -19.45 -7.08
C PRO A 24 6.91 -19.55 -5.60
N GLU A 25 7.67 -20.30 -4.80
CA GLU A 25 7.56 -20.35 -3.35
C GLU A 25 7.66 -18.97 -2.69
N LEU A 26 8.40 -18.03 -3.30
CA LEU A 26 8.55 -16.66 -2.81
C LEU A 26 7.23 -15.87 -2.88
N TYR A 27 6.28 -16.23 -3.74
CA TYR A 27 4.94 -15.62 -3.73
C TYR A 27 4.16 -15.92 -2.45
N LEU A 28 4.53 -16.97 -1.72
CA LEU A 28 3.91 -17.37 -0.46
C LEU A 28 4.80 -17.03 0.74
N ASP A 29 5.92 -16.35 0.52
CA ASP A 29 6.84 -15.98 1.59
C ASP A 29 6.18 -14.96 2.54
N HIS A 30 6.12 -15.33 3.83
CA HIS A 30 5.49 -14.53 4.86
C HIS A 30 6.25 -13.23 5.19
N TRP A 31 7.56 -13.19 4.94
CA TRP A 31 8.34 -11.97 5.08
C TRP A 31 8.05 -11.02 3.92
N GLY A 32 8.12 -11.52 2.69
CA GLY A 32 7.84 -10.79 1.45
C GLY A 32 6.41 -10.25 1.34
N LYS A 33 5.49 -10.80 2.12
CA LYS A 33 4.04 -10.50 2.14
C LYS A 33 3.40 -10.94 0.82
N PRO A 34 2.60 -12.03 0.82
CA PRO A 34 2.18 -12.69 -0.42
C PRO A 34 1.51 -11.76 -1.44
N LEU A 35 0.56 -10.93 -1.00
CA LEU A 35 -0.17 -10.05 -1.91
C LEU A 35 0.70 -8.91 -2.43
N PHE A 36 1.56 -8.36 -1.58
CA PHE A 36 2.53 -7.36 -2.02
C PHE A 36 3.50 -7.94 -3.05
N THR A 37 4.09 -9.10 -2.75
CA THR A 37 5.03 -9.79 -3.65
C THR A 37 4.37 -10.08 -5.00
N LEU A 38 3.14 -10.59 -5.01
CA LEU A 38 2.38 -10.87 -6.22
C LEU A 38 2.21 -9.63 -7.11
N LEU A 39 1.83 -8.49 -6.51
CA LEU A 39 1.54 -7.26 -7.25
C LEU A 39 2.80 -6.47 -7.63
N ALA A 40 3.83 -6.51 -6.80
CA ALA A 40 5.11 -5.82 -7.04
C ALA A 40 6.02 -6.59 -8.01
N SER A 41 5.90 -7.92 -8.10
CA SER A 41 6.78 -8.79 -8.89
C SER A 41 6.92 -8.39 -10.36
N PRO A 42 5.85 -8.03 -11.11
CA PRO A 42 5.98 -7.56 -12.49
C PRO A 42 6.82 -6.29 -12.62
N PHE A 43 6.74 -5.39 -11.64
CA PHE A 43 7.51 -4.15 -11.62
C PHE A 43 8.96 -4.40 -11.18
N ALA A 44 9.18 -5.32 -10.23
CA ALA A 44 10.52 -5.67 -9.75
C ALA A 44 11.42 -6.28 -10.86
N GLN A 45 10.83 -6.79 -11.95
CA GLN A 45 11.59 -7.24 -13.13
C GLN A 45 12.33 -6.09 -13.82
N LEU A 46 11.86 -4.85 -13.66
CA LEU A 46 12.51 -3.63 -14.18
C LEU A 46 13.58 -3.09 -13.20
N GLY A 47 14.02 -3.92 -12.26
CA GLY A 47 14.95 -3.54 -11.21
C GLY A 47 14.31 -2.71 -10.11
N PHE A 48 15.14 -2.15 -9.23
CA PHE A 48 14.66 -1.41 -8.07
C PHE A 48 13.91 -0.12 -8.47
N ALA A 49 14.23 0.45 -9.64
CA ALA A 49 13.47 1.57 -10.19
C ALA A 49 12.00 1.19 -10.49
N GLY A 50 11.75 -0.03 -10.97
CA GLY A 50 10.39 -0.55 -11.13
C GLY A 50 9.66 -0.70 -9.80
N MET A 51 10.36 -1.15 -8.76
CA MET A 51 9.83 -1.20 -7.39
C MET A 51 9.38 0.18 -6.89
N LYS A 52 10.22 1.20 -7.08
CA LYS A 52 9.88 2.60 -6.76
C LYS A 52 8.67 3.08 -7.57
N ALA A 53 8.59 2.72 -8.86
CA ALA A 53 7.47 3.07 -9.71
C ALA A 53 6.15 2.44 -9.20
N PHE A 54 6.18 1.17 -8.79
CA PHE A 54 5.02 0.50 -8.17
C PHE A 54 4.55 1.24 -6.91
N ASN A 55 5.47 1.58 -6.01
CA ASN A 55 5.14 2.30 -4.79
C ASN A 55 4.66 3.73 -5.06
N ALA A 56 5.20 4.42 -6.07
CA ALA A 56 4.70 5.72 -6.52
C ALA A 56 3.27 5.64 -7.08
N LEU A 57 2.93 4.59 -7.82
CA LEU A 57 1.56 4.34 -8.28
C LEU A 57 0.61 4.09 -7.11
N CYS A 58 1.05 3.32 -6.11
CA CYS A 58 0.27 3.09 -4.89
C CYS A 58 0.01 4.39 -4.12
N MET A 59 1.04 5.23 -3.96
CA MET A 59 0.89 6.52 -3.29
C MET A 59 0.05 7.52 -4.09
N LEU A 60 0.14 7.52 -5.42
CA LEU A 60 -0.75 8.31 -6.26
C LEU A 60 -2.21 7.86 -6.09
N GLY A 61 -2.46 6.55 -6.08
CA GLY A 61 -3.79 6.01 -5.78
C GLY A 61 -4.30 6.44 -4.40
N THR A 62 -3.42 6.38 -3.39
CA THR A 62 -3.71 6.81 -2.01
C THR A 62 -4.08 8.28 -1.94
N LEU A 63 -3.35 9.12 -2.66
CA LEU A 63 -3.61 10.56 -2.78
C LEU A 63 -4.99 10.83 -3.38
N LEU A 64 -5.30 10.18 -4.50
CA LEU A 64 -6.57 10.34 -5.21
C LEU A 64 -7.76 9.87 -4.35
N MET A 65 -7.63 8.73 -3.65
CA MET A 65 -8.66 8.22 -2.76
C MET A 65 -8.85 9.10 -1.53
N THR A 66 -7.76 9.63 -0.95
CA THR A 66 -7.83 10.60 0.15
C THR A 66 -8.59 11.86 -0.25
N MET A 67 -8.30 12.41 -1.43
CA MET A 67 -9.02 13.58 -1.95
C MET A 67 -10.49 13.27 -2.26
N ARG A 68 -10.79 12.06 -2.76
CA ARG A 68 -12.17 11.60 -2.97
C ARG A 68 -12.94 11.51 -1.65
N LEU A 69 -12.32 10.94 -0.62
CA LEU A 69 -12.90 10.83 0.72
C LEU A 69 -13.17 12.22 1.32
N ALA A 70 -12.21 13.14 1.22
CA ALA A 70 -12.37 14.52 1.67
C ALA A 70 -13.51 15.26 0.95
N ARG A 71 -13.74 14.99 -0.34
CA ARG A 71 -14.91 15.53 -1.08
C ARG A 71 -16.22 14.95 -0.56
N ARG A 72 -16.24 13.65 -0.27
CA ARG A 72 -17.42 12.94 0.25
C ARG A 72 -17.85 13.47 1.61
N TRP A 73 -16.89 13.81 2.46
CA TRP A 73 -17.12 14.44 3.76
C TRP A 73 -17.37 15.95 3.68
N GLU A 74 -17.59 16.50 2.48
CA GLU A 74 -17.92 17.91 2.25
C GLU A 74 -16.91 18.89 2.90
N LEU A 75 -15.64 18.48 3.00
CA LEU A 75 -14.59 19.35 3.52
C LEU A 75 -14.42 20.56 2.58
N PRO A 76 -14.22 21.78 3.11
CA PRO A 76 -14.22 23.00 2.31
C PRO A 76 -13.12 23.03 1.25
N HIS A 77 -11.99 22.34 1.48
CA HIS A 77 -10.86 22.28 0.56
C HIS A 77 -10.28 20.85 0.43
N PRO A 78 -10.92 19.95 -0.32
CA PRO A 78 -10.50 18.53 -0.40
C PRO A 78 -9.10 18.32 -0.99
N VAL A 79 -8.62 19.26 -1.79
CA VAL A 79 -7.25 19.26 -2.34
C VAL A 79 -6.21 19.40 -1.23
N LEU A 80 -6.53 20.12 -0.14
CA LEU A 80 -5.60 20.27 0.99
C LEU A 80 -5.33 18.94 1.68
N ALA A 81 -6.30 18.01 1.71
CA ALA A 81 -6.07 16.67 2.27
C ALA A 81 -4.95 15.93 1.53
N GLY A 82 -4.94 16.03 0.19
CA GLY A 82 -3.86 15.47 -0.62
C GLY A 82 -2.53 16.20 -0.42
N LEU A 83 -2.55 17.54 -0.36
CA LEU A 83 -1.34 18.33 -0.12
C LEU A 83 -0.73 18.05 1.26
N PHE A 84 -1.54 17.88 2.30
CA PHE A 84 -1.06 17.51 3.63
C PHE A 84 -0.44 16.12 3.63
N LEU A 85 -1.01 15.16 2.90
CA LEU A 85 -0.39 13.85 2.73
C LEU A 85 0.99 13.97 2.05
N LEU A 86 1.10 14.73 0.97
CA LEU A 86 2.40 14.95 0.30
C LEU A 86 3.40 15.75 1.14
N ALA A 87 2.92 16.57 2.07
CA ALA A 87 3.77 17.32 2.99
C ALA A 87 4.38 16.43 4.09
N CYS A 88 3.86 15.22 4.30
CA CYS A 88 4.43 14.28 5.26
C CYS A 88 5.78 13.72 4.73
N PRO A 89 6.91 13.93 5.42
CA PRO A 89 8.22 13.46 4.94
C PRO A 89 8.27 11.95 4.69
N GLY A 90 7.60 11.16 5.55
CA GLY A 90 7.54 9.71 5.43
C GLY A 90 6.90 9.23 4.12
N VAL A 91 6.02 10.01 3.49
CA VAL A 91 5.42 9.64 2.20
C VAL A 91 6.49 9.50 1.13
N TRP A 92 7.45 10.43 1.08
CA TRP A 92 8.51 10.39 0.07
C TRP A 92 9.51 9.27 0.33
N GLU A 93 9.88 9.06 1.59
CA GLU A 93 10.78 7.97 1.97
C GLU A 93 10.19 6.60 1.60
N LEU A 94 8.92 6.37 1.94
CA LEU A 94 8.23 5.13 1.63
C LEU A 94 7.98 4.95 0.13
N THR A 95 7.61 6.03 -0.58
CA THR A 95 7.39 6.02 -2.03
C THR A 95 8.62 5.52 -2.80
N PHE A 96 9.81 5.96 -2.39
CA PHE A 96 11.06 5.60 -3.05
C PHE A 96 11.77 4.39 -2.41
N SER A 97 11.07 3.63 -1.57
CA SER A 97 11.56 2.37 -1.00
C SER A 97 10.97 1.15 -1.71
N GLY A 98 11.41 -0.04 -1.33
CA GLY A 98 10.79 -1.33 -1.65
C GLY A 98 9.87 -1.84 -0.54
N LEU A 99 9.48 -0.99 0.41
CA LEU A 99 8.64 -1.38 1.53
C LEU A 99 7.16 -1.49 1.13
N THR A 100 6.37 -2.07 2.02
CA THR A 100 4.98 -2.49 1.77
C THR A 100 3.93 -1.47 2.19
N GLU A 101 4.31 -0.42 2.93
CA GLU A 101 3.44 0.65 3.42
C GLU A 101 2.66 1.35 2.30
N PRO A 102 3.24 1.67 1.13
CA PRO A 102 2.49 2.35 0.07
C PRO A 102 1.28 1.56 -0.42
N LEU A 103 1.43 0.25 -0.64
CA LEU A 103 0.31 -0.62 -1.03
C LEU A 103 -0.69 -0.77 0.13
N PHE A 104 -0.19 -0.86 1.36
CA PHE A 104 -1.05 -0.97 2.54
C PHE A 104 -1.90 0.29 2.74
N ALA A 105 -1.31 1.48 2.59
CA ALA A 105 -2.00 2.77 2.67
C ALA A 105 -3.10 2.88 1.61
N LEU A 106 -2.81 2.47 0.36
CA LEU A 106 -3.79 2.41 -0.71
C LEU A 106 -4.95 1.48 -0.36
N GLY A 107 -4.66 0.27 0.13
CA GLY A 107 -5.67 -0.69 0.55
C GLY A 107 -6.54 -0.14 1.68
N LEU A 108 -5.93 0.45 2.70
CA LEU A 108 -6.63 1.02 3.86
C LEU A 108 -7.59 2.14 3.46
N VAL A 109 -7.13 3.14 2.70
CA VAL A 109 -8.02 4.23 2.25
C VAL A 109 -9.11 3.71 1.32
N THR A 110 -8.82 2.68 0.53
CA THR A 110 -9.83 2.01 -0.32
C THR A 110 -10.92 1.35 0.52
N VAL A 111 -10.56 0.68 1.62
CA VAL A 111 -11.55 0.11 2.56
C VAL A 111 -12.45 1.22 3.11
N VAL A 112 -11.88 2.34 3.56
CA VAL A 112 -12.65 3.48 4.09
C VAL A 112 -13.58 4.06 3.03
N VAL A 113 -13.07 4.33 1.82
CA VAL A 113 -13.90 4.86 0.72
C VAL A 113 -15.05 3.92 0.38
N LEU A 114 -14.81 2.61 0.33
CA LEU A 114 -15.85 1.62 0.04
C LEU A 114 -16.88 1.49 1.18
N ALA A 115 -16.44 1.55 2.43
CA ALA A 115 -17.31 1.52 3.60
C ALA A 115 -18.23 2.76 3.62
N GLU A 116 -17.67 3.94 3.39
CA GLU A 116 -18.41 5.19 3.28
C GLU A 116 -19.41 5.16 2.12
N GLU A 117 -19.14 4.39 1.06
CA GLU A 117 -20.02 4.12 -0.08
C GLU A 117 -21.12 3.08 0.17
N ASP A 118 -21.28 2.58 1.40
CA ASP A 118 -22.16 1.48 1.76
C ASP A 118 -21.84 0.18 0.99
N ARG A 119 -20.65 0.07 0.40
CA ARG A 119 -20.17 -1.08 -0.36
C ARG A 119 -19.40 -2.04 0.55
N TRP A 120 -20.11 -2.58 1.54
CA TRP A 120 -19.54 -3.42 2.59
C TRP A 120 -18.88 -4.71 2.08
N ARG A 121 -19.44 -5.35 1.04
CA ARG A 121 -18.88 -6.60 0.47
C ARG A 121 -17.47 -6.41 -0.10
N PRO A 122 -17.22 -5.47 -1.04
CA PRO A 122 -15.87 -5.23 -1.51
C PRO A 122 -14.98 -4.60 -0.44
N ALA A 123 -15.52 -3.79 0.49
CA ALA A 123 -14.73 -3.26 1.61
C ALA A 123 -14.16 -4.40 2.48
N ALA A 124 -14.98 -5.37 2.86
CA ALA A 124 -14.58 -6.55 3.63
C ALA A 124 -13.57 -7.41 2.87
N LEU A 125 -13.74 -7.58 1.55
CA LEU A 125 -12.77 -8.31 0.72
C LEU A 125 -11.40 -7.62 0.75
N VAL A 126 -11.34 -6.31 0.51
CA VAL A 126 -10.07 -5.57 0.53
C VAL A 126 -9.46 -5.58 1.94
N ALA A 127 -10.27 -5.40 2.98
CA ALA A 127 -9.82 -5.45 4.37
C ALA A 127 -9.22 -6.82 4.72
N GLY A 128 -9.87 -7.91 4.31
CA GLY A 128 -9.37 -9.28 4.51
C GLY A 128 -8.07 -9.59 3.77
N LEU A 129 -7.74 -8.81 2.74
CA LEU A 129 -6.49 -8.91 2.00
C LEU A 129 -5.33 -8.11 2.62
N LEU A 130 -5.61 -7.14 3.49
CA LEU A 130 -4.59 -6.29 4.12
C LEU A 130 -3.52 -7.08 4.91
N PRO A 131 -3.85 -8.15 5.68
CA PRO A 131 -2.85 -8.98 6.37
C PRO A 131 -1.78 -9.58 5.44
N PHE A 132 -2.13 -9.81 4.16
CA PHE A 132 -1.22 -10.35 3.14
C PHE A 132 -0.39 -9.27 2.45
N VAL A 133 -0.71 -8.00 2.66
CA VAL A 133 0.13 -6.85 2.29
C VAL A 133 1.08 -6.52 3.44
N ARG A 134 0.58 -6.53 4.68
CA ARG A 134 1.32 -6.25 5.92
C ARG A 134 0.64 -6.92 7.11
N SER A 135 1.44 -7.40 8.06
CA SER A 135 0.93 -8.11 9.24
C SER A 135 0.08 -7.21 10.15
N GLU A 136 0.31 -5.90 10.15
CA GLU A 136 -0.49 -4.88 10.85
C GLU A 136 -1.92 -4.80 10.32
N GLY A 137 -2.21 -5.36 9.13
CA GLY A 137 -3.57 -5.54 8.63
C GLY A 137 -4.47 -6.33 9.58
N LEU A 138 -3.90 -7.20 10.43
CA LEU A 138 -4.65 -7.90 11.48
C LEU A 138 -5.18 -6.92 12.55
N LEU A 139 -4.41 -5.89 12.90
CA LEU A 139 -4.84 -4.85 13.84
C LEU A 139 -5.96 -4.01 13.24
N VAL A 140 -5.82 -3.65 11.95
CA VAL A 140 -6.87 -2.92 11.21
C VAL A 140 -8.16 -3.72 11.17
N LEU A 141 -8.09 -5.03 10.89
CA LEU A 141 -9.26 -5.91 10.93
C LEU A 141 -9.91 -5.95 12.31
N GLY A 142 -9.12 -6.02 13.38
CA GLY A 142 -9.63 -5.96 14.75
C GLY A 142 -10.40 -4.67 15.03
N VAL A 143 -9.88 -3.51 14.59
CA VAL A 143 -10.56 -2.22 14.74
C VAL A 143 -11.84 -2.17 13.91
N LEU A 144 -11.81 -2.65 12.66
CA LEU A 144 -12.98 -2.65 11.78
C LEU A 144 -14.11 -3.52 12.34
N VAL A 145 -13.79 -4.69 12.90
CA VAL A 145 -14.79 -5.56 13.56
C VAL A 145 -15.43 -4.89 14.77
N CYS A 146 -14.70 -4.06 15.52
CA CYS A 146 -15.27 -3.31 16.64
C CYS A 146 -16.18 -2.13 16.21
N PHE A 147 -16.01 -1.63 14.99
CA PHE A 147 -16.79 -0.50 14.45
C PHE A 147 -18.05 -0.93 13.68
N LEU A 148 -18.14 -2.20 13.27
CA LEU A 148 -19.28 -2.83 12.60
C LEU A 148 -20.26 -3.44 13.62
#